data_AF-A0A0E9LST0-F1
#
_entry.id   AF-A0A0E9LST0-F1
#
_cell.length_a   1.000
_cell.length_b   1.000
_cell.length_c   1.000
_cell.angle_alpha   90.00
_cell.angle_beta   90.00
_cell.angle_gamma   90.00
#
_symmetry.space_group_name_H-M   'P 1'
#
loop_
_entity.id
_entity.type
_entity.pdbx_description
1 polymer ?
#
loop_
_entity_poly.entity_id
_entity_poly.type
_entity_poly.pdbx_seq_one_letter_code
_entity_poly.pdbx_strand_id
1 'polypeptide(L)'
;MLDEYGNPTGERRINAREWYEMFHQSPKPERVEQKFLPDQLPEINFQIPGKLKQAYIFIKRDVHAKLSNAQYLIINLLESPLLAFILASLILYFETGAGGSDGYVFSQNPNLTIYIIISVIIAIFIGLSVSAEEIINDRKILKRESFLNLSRLSYLSSKFILLAVISAVQTALFVLVGNSIMEIQGLGWHYWLILFSSSVFANLLGLNISDSFKKTVNIYILIPFLIIPQLILSGVFVNFDQLNPKLSSTKGIPWYGELIAARWAFEAIAVDQFTNNAYQKEFYTFERIKSQATYIKDYWVPEMTNQLNKREQTTDPDEKKDIDQLIFNELVKYKKYASTETPVEIQMDAQSFKKQDFNGLQDHLKTLKTFYIKLFNKADEAIEARKKEMMADKGEAYLMELKETYFNESLERFVRRSNDLFIDRLLVLEDELVQKFDPIYMIPSHPFIKAHFLAPVKNIGQKSYNTFFVNLIIIWVLNALLFILLYMGALKKFLTMRYTNKNSDNQISSSD
;
A
#
# COMPACT_ATOMS: atom_id res chain seq x y z
N MET A 1 -27.43 28.92 -61.35
CA MET A 1 -28.79 29.49 -61.33
C MET A 1 -29.72 28.38 -60.87
N LEU A 2 -31.05 28.53 -60.91
CA LEU A 2 -31.96 27.39 -60.79
C LEU A 2 -32.60 27.20 -62.17
N ASP A 3 -32.75 25.96 -62.63
CA ASP A 3 -33.54 25.69 -63.84
C ASP A 3 -35.05 25.89 -63.56
N GLU A 4 -35.90 25.79 -64.58
CA GLU A 4 -37.35 25.96 -64.47
C GLU A 4 -38.02 24.93 -63.54
N TYR A 5 -37.27 23.92 -63.08
CA TYR A 5 -37.69 22.88 -62.15
C TYR A 5 -37.06 23.03 -60.75
N GLY A 6 -36.32 24.11 -60.49
CA GLY A 6 -35.73 24.41 -59.20
C GLY A 6 -34.43 23.66 -58.88
N ASN A 7 -33.75 23.07 -59.86
CA ASN A 7 -32.46 22.41 -59.66
C ASN A 7 -31.30 23.41 -59.82
N PRO A 8 -30.28 23.37 -58.94
CA PRO A 8 -29.14 24.28 -59.02
C PRO A 8 -28.28 23.96 -60.24
N THR A 9 -28.28 24.85 -61.22
CA THR A 9 -27.33 24.82 -62.34
C THR A 9 -25.98 25.36 -61.87
N GLY A 10 -24.90 24.63 -62.17
CA GLY A 10 -23.52 24.96 -61.80
C GLY A 10 -22.97 26.26 -62.44
N GLU A 11 -23.79 26.94 -63.24
CA GLU A 11 -23.48 28.22 -63.85
C GLU A 11 -23.87 29.39 -62.95
N ARG A 12 -22.95 30.34 -62.78
CA ARG A 12 -23.19 31.55 -61.99
C ARG A 12 -24.21 32.44 -62.68
N ARG A 13 -25.10 33.07 -61.90
CA ARG A 13 -26.14 33.97 -62.42
C ARG A 13 -25.58 35.23 -63.11
N ILE A 14 -24.42 35.68 -62.67
CA ILE A 14 -23.73 36.87 -63.16
C ILE A 14 -22.30 36.45 -63.46
N ASN A 15 -21.83 36.69 -64.69
CA ASN A 15 -20.47 36.33 -65.08
C ASN A 15 -19.45 37.24 -64.36
N ALA A 16 -18.22 36.77 -64.17
CA ALA A 16 -17.16 37.54 -63.51
C ALA A 16 -16.92 38.92 -64.16
N ARG A 17 -17.06 39.01 -65.50
CA ARG A 17 -16.97 40.29 -66.22
C ARG A 17 -18.13 41.24 -65.92
N GLU A 18 -19.36 40.75 -65.94
CA GLU A 18 -20.53 41.56 -65.55
C GLU A 18 -20.43 42.03 -64.10
N TRP A 19 -19.93 41.18 -63.20
CA TRP A 19 -19.70 41.55 -61.81
C TRP A 19 -18.67 42.68 -61.68
N TYR A 20 -17.61 42.64 -62.48
CA TYR A 20 -16.58 43.67 -62.51
C TYR A 20 -17.12 45.01 -63.05
N GLU A 21 -17.93 44.96 -64.11
CA GLU A 21 -18.59 46.15 -64.65
C GLU A 21 -19.61 46.72 -63.67
N MET A 22 -20.44 45.88 -63.06
CA MET A 22 -21.38 46.31 -62.01
C MET A 22 -20.65 46.91 -60.80
N PHE A 23 -19.49 46.39 -60.42
CA PHE A 23 -18.70 46.96 -59.32
C PHE A 23 -18.15 48.35 -59.67
N HIS A 24 -17.68 48.56 -60.91
CA HIS A 24 -17.20 49.87 -61.36
C HIS A 24 -18.30 50.89 -61.62
N GLN A 25 -19.50 50.43 -61.99
CA GLN A 25 -20.68 51.28 -62.16
C GLN A 25 -21.43 51.55 -60.85
N SER A 26 -21.20 50.73 -59.82
CA SER A 26 -21.75 50.97 -58.50
C SER A 26 -21.18 52.30 -57.97
N PRO A 27 -22.00 53.15 -57.35
CA PRO A 27 -21.50 54.35 -56.69
C PRO A 27 -20.35 53.93 -55.78
N LYS A 28 -19.20 54.61 -55.88
CA LYS A 28 -18.17 54.46 -54.84
C LYS A 28 -18.91 54.61 -53.52
N PRO A 29 -18.77 53.65 -52.59
CA PRO A 29 -19.40 53.82 -51.29
C PRO A 29 -19.02 55.22 -50.84
N GLU A 30 -20.02 56.04 -50.52
CA GLU A 30 -19.78 57.26 -49.75
C GLU A 30 -18.73 56.86 -48.73
N ARG A 31 -17.62 57.61 -48.65
CA ARG A 31 -16.67 57.40 -47.57
C ARG A 31 -17.56 57.52 -46.33
N VAL A 32 -17.98 56.38 -45.79
CA VAL A 32 -18.52 56.28 -44.46
C VAL A 32 -17.37 56.89 -43.71
N GLU A 33 -17.54 58.13 -43.23
CA GLU A 33 -16.65 58.72 -42.24
C GLU A 33 -16.31 57.56 -41.36
N GLN A 34 -15.03 57.15 -41.34
CA GLN A 34 -14.59 55.95 -40.65
C GLN A 34 -15.26 56.04 -39.30
N LYS A 35 -16.32 55.25 -39.09
CA LYS A 35 -17.04 55.27 -37.82
C LYS A 35 -15.93 55.01 -36.85
N PHE A 36 -15.59 56.03 -36.06
CA PHE A 36 -14.39 56.08 -35.24
C PHE A 36 -14.19 54.66 -34.74
N LEU A 37 -13.16 53.98 -35.27
CA LEU A 37 -12.72 52.74 -34.65
C LEU A 37 -12.48 53.21 -33.21
N PRO A 38 -13.27 52.75 -32.22
CA PRO A 38 -13.05 53.22 -30.87
C PRO A 38 -11.56 53.03 -30.60
N ASP A 39 -10.87 54.12 -30.23
CA ASP A 39 -9.40 54.13 -30.02
C ASP A 39 -8.96 53.04 -29.02
N GLN A 40 -9.93 52.52 -28.27
CA GLN A 40 -9.77 51.45 -27.32
C GLN A 40 -10.58 50.24 -27.77
N LEU A 41 -9.88 49.11 -27.91
CA LEU A 41 -10.51 47.80 -27.93
C LEU A 41 -11.48 47.71 -26.74
N PRO A 42 -12.68 47.13 -26.89
CA PRO A 42 -13.61 46.99 -25.78
C PRO A 42 -12.89 46.33 -24.60
N GLU A 43 -13.04 46.90 -23.40
CA GLU A 43 -12.37 46.37 -22.21
C GLU A 43 -12.70 44.89 -22.05
N ILE A 44 -11.68 44.05 -22.10
CA ILE A 44 -11.82 42.60 -21.92
C ILE A 44 -12.14 42.38 -20.44
N ASN A 45 -13.43 42.36 -20.09
CA ASN A 45 -13.92 42.04 -18.75
C ASN A 45 -13.72 40.58 -18.33
N PHE A 46 -13.05 39.78 -19.17
CA PHE A 46 -12.69 38.40 -18.87
C PHE A 46 -11.32 38.31 -18.22
N GLN A 47 -11.27 38.52 -16.90
CA GLN A 47 -10.10 38.17 -16.10
C GLN A 47 -10.16 36.70 -15.69
N ILE A 48 -9.14 35.93 -16.07
CA ILE A 48 -9.01 34.53 -15.66
C ILE A 48 -8.85 34.51 -14.12
N PRO A 49 -9.71 33.82 -13.37
CA PRO A 49 -9.61 33.78 -11.91
C PRO A 49 -8.31 33.12 -11.48
N GLY A 50 -7.78 33.49 -10.30
CA GLY A 50 -6.58 32.87 -9.74
C GLY A 50 -6.73 31.35 -9.52
N LYS A 51 -5.60 30.64 -9.45
CA LYS A 51 -5.54 29.15 -9.41
C LYS A 51 -6.42 28.52 -8.31
N LEU A 52 -6.39 29.06 -7.09
CA LEU A 52 -7.22 28.55 -5.97
C LEU A 52 -8.73 28.77 -6.23
N LYS A 53 -9.09 29.92 -6.80
CA LYS A 53 -10.48 30.23 -7.16
C LYS A 53 -10.96 29.31 -8.29
N GLN A 54 -10.09 28.99 -9.26
CA GLN A 54 -10.38 27.97 -10.28
C GLN A 54 -10.66 26.59 -9.66
N ALA A 55 -9.78 26.13 -8.77
CA ALA A 55 -9.97 24.84 -8.09
C ALA A 55 -11.31 24.78 -7.34
N TYR A 56 -11.67 25.84 -6.61
CA TYR A 56 -12.96 25.94 -5.92
C TYR A 56 -14.16 25.89 -6.89
N ILE A 57 -14.08 26.62 -8.02
CA ILE A 57 -15.15 26.60 -9.05
C ILE A 57 -15.32 25.20 -9.62
N PHE A 58 -14.22 24.50 -9.93
CA PHE A 58 -14.27 23.12 -10.42
C PHE A 58 -14.87 22.17 -9.38
N ILE A 59 -14.47 22.27 -8.11
CA ILE A 59 -15.09 21.48 -7.03
C ILE A 59 -16.59 21.75 -6.98
N LYS A 60 -17.01 23.02 -6.97
CA LYS A 60 -18.43 23.38 -6.91
C LYS A 60 -19.22 22.79 -8.08
N ARG A 61 -18.68 22.89 -9.30
CA ARG A 61 -19.29 22.32 -10.52
C ARG A 61 -19.47 20.80 -10.37
N ASP A 62 -18.40 20.11 -10.01
CA ASP A 62 -18.39 18.65 -9.96
C ASP A 62 -19.27 18.12 -8.81
N VAL A 63 -19.30 18.82 -7.67
CA VAL A 63 -20.22 18.53 -6.56
C VAL A 63 -21.68 18.69 -7.01
N HIS A 64 -22.04 19.80 -7.67
CA HIS A 64 -23.42 19.98 -8.16
C HIS A 64 -23.81 18.92 -9.18
N ALA A 65 -22.90 18.57 -10.11
CA ALA A 65 -23.15 17.52 -11.09
C ALA A 65 -23.43 16.17 -10.40
N LYS A 66 -22.62 15.79 -9.41
CA LYS A 66 -22.80 14.54 -8.66
C LYS A 66 -24.07 14.56 -7.79
N LEU A 67 -24.33 15.66 -7.09
CA LEU A 67 -25.52 15.80 -6.25
C LEU A 67 -26.83 15.78 -7.03
N SER A 68 -26.81 16.23 -8.28
CA SER A 68 -27.98 16.15 -9.17
C SER A 68 -28.29 14.72 -9.66
N ASN A 69 -27.33 13.79 -9.54
CA ASN A 69 -27.50 12.41 -9.96
C ASN A 69 -27.75 11.49 -8.75
N ALA A 70 -29.03 11.36 -8.38
CA ALA A 70 -29.45 10.54 -7.25
C ALA A 70 -29.02 9.06 -7.38
N GLN A 71 -29.09 8.49 -8.59
CA GLN A 71 -28.68 7.10 -8.84
C GLN A 71 -27.19 6.91 -8.54
N TYR A 72 -26.34 7.81 -9.03
CA TYR A 72 -24.90 7.79 -8.77
C TYR A 72 -24.61 7.90 -7.26
N LEU A 73 -25.27 8.83 -6.55
CA LEU A 73 -25.06 8.99 -5.11
C LEU A 73 -25.46 7.74 -4.33
N ILE A 74 -26.64 7.18 -4.60
CA ILE A 74 -27.16 6.00 -3.90
C ILE A 74 -26.22 4.81 -4.11
N ILE A 75 -25.81 4.57 -5.36
CA ILE A 75 -24.90 3.46 -5.69
C ILE A 75 -23.57 3.63 -4.96
N ASN A 76 -22.90 4.78 -5.09
CA ASN A 76 -21.59 4.99 -4.47
C ASN A 76 -21.64 4.96 -2.94
N LEU A 77 -22.70 5.48 -2.33
CA LEU A 77 -22.83 5.53 -0.88
C LEU A 77 -23.16 4.16 -0.29
N LEU A 78 -23.99 3.35 -0.98
CA LEU A 78 -24.40 2.02 -0.53
C LEU A 78 -23.43 0.91 -0.91
N GLU A 79 -22.66 1.06 -1.99
CA GLU A 79 -21.71 0.04 -2.46
C GLU A 79 -20.73 -0.36 -1.34
N SER A 80 -20.13 0.62 -0.68
CA SER A 80 -19.14 0.38 0.37
C SER A 80 -19.68 -0.34 1.62
N PRO A 81 -20.76 0.14 2.28
CA PRO A 81 -21.35 -0.57 3.42
C PRO A 81 -21.96 -1.92 3.03
N LEU A 82 -22.50 -2.07 1.81
CA LEU A 82 -23.02 -3.35 1.34
C LEU A 82 -21.90 -4.39 1.18
N LEU A 83 -20.77 -4.01 0.57
CA LEU A 83 -19.60 -4.89 0.46
C LEU A 83 -19.02 -5.24 1.83
N ALA A 84 -18.96 -4.27 2.75
CA ALA A 84 -18.54 -4.51 4.14
C ALA A 84 -19.48 -5.51 4.84
N PHE A 85 -20.79 -5.33 4.71
CA PHE A 85 -21.80 -6.21 5.27
C PHE A 85 -21.68 -7.63 4.73
N ILE A 86 -21.59 -7.79 3.41
CA ILE A 86 -21.44 -9.10 2.76
C ILE A 86 -20.16 -9.77 3.24
N LEU A 87 -19.02 -9.06 3.19
CA LEU A 87 -17.73 -9.61 3.61
C LEU A 87 -17.76 -10.06 5.07
N ALA A 88 -18.11 -9.15 5.99
CA ALA A 88 -18.07 -9.42 7.41
C ALA A 88 -19.05 -10.53 7.81
N SER A 89 -20.26 -10.53 7.26
CA SER A 89 -21.27 -11.56 7.55
C SER A 89 -20.87 -12.94 7.02
N LEU A 90 -20.19 -13.02 5.86
CA LEU A 90 -19.75 -14.29 5.30
C LEU A 90 -18.64 -14.96 6.10
N ILE A 91 -17.75 -14.15 6.67
CA ILE A 91 -16.55 -14.64 7.37
C ILE A 91 -16.72 -14.65 8.88
N LEU A 92 -17.84 -14.15 9.40
CA LEU A 92 -18.21 -14.26 10.81
C LEU A 92 -18.41 -15.75 11.13
N TYR A 93 -17.46 -16.32 11.86
CA TYR A 93 -17.47 -17.72 12.22
C TYR A 93 -17.55 -17.88 13.73
N PHE A 94 -18.44 -18.78 14.16
CA PHE A 94 -18.60 -19.23 15.53
C PHE A 94 -19.00 -20.70 15.51
N GLU A 95 -18.48 -21.51 16.44
CA GLU A 95 -18.81 -22.92 16.53
C GLU A 95 -20.23 -23.09 17.10
N THR A 96 -21.12 -23.76 16.36
CA THR A 96 -22.46 -24.12 16.82
C THR A 96 -22.50 -25.61 17.14
N GLY A 97 -22.50 -25.98 18.42
CA GLY A 97 -22.48 -27.38 18.84
C GLY A 97 -22.46 -27.59 20.36
N ALA A 98 -22.68 -28.83 20.80
CA ALA A 98 -22.88 -29.25 22.20
C ALA A 98 -21.67 -29.07 23.16
N GLY A 99 -20.70 -28.25 22.79
CA GLY A 99 -19.53 -27.87 23.59
C GLY A 99 -18.89 -26.53 23.19
N GLY A 100 -19.53 -25.77 22.28
CA GLY A 100 -19.11 -24.41 21.93
C GLY A 100 -19.83 -23.37 22.79
N SER A 101 -19.27 -22.16 22.91
CA SER A 101 -19.98 -21.03 23.48
C SER A 101 -21.16 -20.66 22.57
N ASP A 102 -22.35 -20.48 23.13
CA ASP A 102 -23.53 -19.91 22.44
C ASP A 102 -23.26 -18.42 22.12
N GLY A 103 -22.39 -18.14 21.16
CA GLY A 103 -22.03 -16.76 20.82
C GLY A 103 -20.77 -16.65 19.98
N TYR A 104 -20.65 -15.52 19.31
CA TYR A 104 -19.42 -15.13 18.62
C TYR A 104 -18.36 -14.68 19.64
N VAL A 105 -17.14 -15.19 19.47
CA VAL A 105 -15.98 -14.80 20.26
C VAL A 105 -14.90 -14.32 19.31
N PHE A 106 -14.55 -13.03 19.40
CA PHE A 106 -13.56 -12.41 18.49
C PHE A 106 -12.23 -13.16 18.51
N SER A 107 -11.78 -13.65 19.67
CA SER A 107 -10.50 -14.34 19.78
C SER A 107 -10.39 -15.64 19.01
N GLN A 108 -11.51 -16.33 18.81
CA GLN A 108 -11.57 -17.63 18.17
C GLN A 108 -11.85 -17.52 16.66
N ASN A 109 -12.21 -16.34 16.15
CA ASN A 109 -12.54 -16.16 14.74
C ASN A 109 -11.32 -16.47 13.84
N PRO A 110 -11.38 -17.54 13.00
CA PRO A 110 -10.27 -17.94 12.13
C PRO A 110 -10.03 -16.97 10.97
N ASN A 111 -11.00 -16.10 10.66
CA ASN A 111 -11.02 -15.35 9.40
C ASN A 111 -10.54 -13.90 9.52
N LEU A 112 -10.00 -13.46 10.66
CA LEU A 112 -9.57 -12.06 10.85
C LEU A 112 -8.49 -11.62 9.86
N THR A 113 -7.49 -12.47 9.59
CA THR A 113 -6.43 -12.17 8.61
C THR A 113 -7.02 -11.95 7.20
N ILE A 114 -8.00 -12.79 6.83
CA ILE A 114 -8.71 -12.71 5.55
C ILE A 114 -9.54 -11.42 5.50
N TYR A 115 -10.23 -11.08 6.58
CA TYR A 115 -10.97 -9.82 6.70
C TYR A 115 -10.08 -8.61 6.41
N ILE A 116 -8.89 -8.56 7.04
CA ILE A 116 -7.97 -7.41 6.90
C ILE A 116 -7.51 -7.25 5.44
N ILE A 117 -7.02 -8.32 4.82
CA ILE A 117 -6.52 -8.21 3.43
C ILE A 117 -7.65 -7.90 2.45
N ILE A 118 -8.81 -8.55 2.57
CA ILE A 118 -9.92 -8.29 1.66
C ILE A 118 -10.48 -6.88 1.86
N SER A 119 -10.52 -6.35 3.08
CA SER A 119 -10.90 -4.96 3.35
C SER A 119 -10.01 -3.96 2.62
N VAL A 120 -8.68 -4.19 2.62
CA VAL A 120 -7.72 -3.38 1.86
C VAL A 120 -8.00 -3.47 0.36
N ILE A 121 -8.24 -4.68 -0.17
CA ILE A 121 -8.53 -4.88 -1.59
C ILE A 121 -9.85 -4.21 -2.00
N ILE A 122 -10.90 -4.28 -1.18
CA ILE A 122 -12.17 -3.59 -1.43
C ILE A 122 -11.98 -2.08 -1.43
N ALA A 123 -11.20 -1.52 -0.50
CA ALA A 123 -10.92 -0.08 -0.48
C ALA A 123 -10.18 0.40 -1.74
N ILE A 124 -9.25 -0.41 -2.26
CA ILE A 124 -8.57 -0.16 -3.54
C ILE A 124 -9.56 -0.28 -4.71
N PHE A 125 -10.41 -1.31 -4.74
CA PHE A 125 -11.40 -1.52 -5.79
C PHE A 125 -12.38 -0.34 -5.89
N ILE A 126 -12.95 0.09 -4.76
CA ILE A 126 -13.90 1.22 -4.70
C ILE A 126 -13.23 2.50 -5.20
N GLY A 127 -12.00 2.78 -4.76
CA GLY A 127 -11.26 3.96 -5.23
C GLY A 127 -10.99 3.94 -6.74
N LEU A 128 -10.68 2.77 -7.31
CA LEU A 128 -10.52 2.62 -8.77
C LEU A 128 -11.85 2.80 -9.51
N SER A 129 -12.91 2.19 -9.02
CA SER A 129 -14.26 2.24 -9.60
C SER A 129 -14.76 3.69 -9.74
N VAL A 130 -14.62 4.48 -8.67
CA VAL A 130 -15.14 5.87 -8.63
C VAL A 130 -14.30 6.82 -9.49
N SER A 131 -12.99 6.61 -9.57
CA SER A 131 -12.06 7.59 -10.15
C SER A 131 -11.68 7.33 -11.61
N ALA A 132 -11.73 6.07 -12.07
CA ALA A 132 -11.17 5.70 -13.36
C ALA A 132 -11.93 6.30 -14.55
N GLU A 133 -13.17 6.75 -14.34
CA GLU A 133 -13.99 7.39 -15.39
C GLU A 133 -14.03 8.92 -15.34
N GLU A 134 -13.45 9.55 -14.33
CA GLU A 134 -13.65 10.98 -14.10
C GLU A 134 -13.08 11.87 -15.23
N ILE A 135 -11.81 11.66 -15.61
CA ILE A 135 -11.17 12.52 -16.62
C ILE A 135 -11.66 12.18 -18.02
N ILE A 136 -11.95 10.91 -18.32
CA ILE A 136 -12.42 10.49 -19.64
C ILE A 136 -13.80 11.08 -19.96
N ASN A 137 -14.69 11.16 -18.97
CA ASN A 137 -16.03 11.74 -19.12
C ASN A 137 -15.97 13.27 -19.33
N ASP A 138 -15.00 13.94 -18.70
CA ASP A 138 -14.81 15.40 -18.83
C ASP A 138 -14.14 15.84 -20.14
N ARG A 139 -13.67 14.92 -20.98
CA ARG A 139 -12.88 15.27 -22.20
C ARG A 139 -13.56 16.23 -23.14
N LYS A 140 -14.87 16.09 -23.36
CA LYS A 140 -15.62 17.01 -24.23
C LYS A 140 -15.66 18.42 -23.64
N ILE A 141 -15.76 18.53 -22.32
CA ILE A 141 -15.76 19.80 -21.59
C ILE A 141 -14.36 20.41 -21.64
N LEU A 142 -13.32 19.64 -21.30
CA LEU A 142 -11.92 20.10 -21.34
C LEU A 142 -11.49 20.57 -22.74
N LYS A 143 -11.98 19.94 -23.82
CA LYS A 143 -11.71 20.37 -25.20
C LYS A 143 -12.39 21.71 -25.54
N ARG A 144 -13.52 22.05 -24.90
CA ARG A 144 -14.18 23.34 -25.05
C ARG A 144 -13.51 24.41 -24.18
N GLU A 145 -13.05 24.04 -22.99
CA GLU A 145 -12.38 24.93 -22.05
C GLU A 145 -10.91 25.20 -22.40
N SER A 146 -10.32 24.46 -23.36
CA SER A 146 -8.90 24.65 -23.73
C SER A 146 -8.59 26.04 -24.29
N PHE A 147 -9.58 26.74 -24.85
CA PHE A 147 -9.44 28.13 -25.31
C PHE A 147 -9.24 29.13 -24.17
N LEU A 148 -9.65 28.79 -22.94
CA LEU A 148 -9.56 29.66 -21.76
C LEU A 148 -8.24 29.50 -20.99
N ASN A 149 -7.35 28.59 -21.42
CA ASN A 149 -6.04 28.31 -20.82
C ASN A 149 -6.07 28.13 -19.28
N LEU A 150 -7.05 27.37 -18.79
CA LEU A 150 -7.24 27.10 -17.37
C LEU A 150 -6.09 26.24 -16.80
N SER A 151 -5.82 26.39 -15.51
CA SER A 151 -4.71 25.69 -14.87
C SER A 151 -4.98 24.19 -14.72
N ARG A 152 -4.17 23.36 -15.38
CA ARG A 152 -4.19 21.89 -15.23
C ARG A 152 -4.07 21.45 -13.77
N LEU A 153 -3.21 22.11 -12.99
CA LEU A 153 -3.05 21.80 -11.56
C LEU A 153 -4.35 22.06 -10.80
N SER A 154 -5.03 23.17 -11.08
CA SER A 154 -6.27 23.53 -10.38
C SER A 154 -7.39 22.52 -10.67
N TYR A 155 -7.48 22.05 -11.91
CA TYR A 155 -8.41 20.98 -12.32
C TYR A 155 -8.07 19.61 -11.69
N LEU A 156 -6.79 19.20 -11.70
CA LEU A 156 -6.40 17.92 -11.12
C LEU A 156 -6.55 17.91 -9.60
N SER A 157 -6.19 19.01 -8.93
CA SER A 157 -6.38 19.17 -7.48
C SER A 157 -7.86 19.18 -7.10
N SER A 158 -8.74 19.82 -7.88
CA SER A 158 -10.19 19.76 -7.60
C SER A 158 -10.75 18.35 -7.69
N LYS A 159 -10.34 17.60 -8.72
CA LYS A 159 -10.73 16.19 -8.88
C LYS A 159 -10.21 15.32 -7.74
N PHE A 160 -8.93 15.46 -7.41
CA PHE A 160 -8.31 14.74 -6.30
C PHE A 160 -9.02 14.99 -4.96
N ILE A 161 -9.28 16.26 -4.61
CA ILE A 161 -9.94 16.62 -3.34
C ILE A 161 -11.34 16.03 -3.29
N LEU A 162 -12.13 16.17 -4.36
CA LEU A 162 -13.49 15.64 -4.41
C LEU A 162 -13.51 14.11 -4.23
N LEU A 163 -12.65 13.39 -4.97
CA LEU A 163 -12.56 11.94 -4.87
C LEU A 163 -12.05 11.48 -3.49
N ALA A 164 -11.08 12.20 -2.91
CA ALA A 164 -10.61 11.90 -1.56
C ALA A 164 -11.73 12.05 -0.51
N VAL A 165 -12.58 13.09 -0.62
CA VAL A 165 -13.73 13.26 0.29
C VAL A 165 -14.74 12.12 0.12
N ILE A 166 -15.06 11.72 -1.12
CA ILE A 166 -15.97 10.61 -1.38
C ILE A 166 -15.40 9.30 -0.79
N SER A 167 -14.13 9.00 -1.06
CA SER A 167 -13.45 7.83 -0.50
C SER A 167 -13.36 7.84 1.01
N ALA A 168 -13.18 9.01 1.64
CA ALA A 168 -13.16 9.14 3.09
C ALA A 168 -14.49 8.72 3.72
N VAL A 169 -15.61 9.15 3.11
CA VAL A 169 -16.96 8.77 3.54
C VAL A 169 -17.22 7.28 3.28
N GLN A 170 -16.89 6.77 2.09
CA GLN A 170 -17.08 5.36 1.75
C GLN A 170 -16.30 4.45 2.69
N THR A 171 -15.01 4.70 2.88
CA THR A 171 -14.17 3.89 3.79
C THR A 171 -14.58 4.03 5.26
N ALA A 172 -15.13 5.19 5.68
CA ALA A 172 -15.71 5.32 7.02
C ALA A 172 -16.93 4.41 7.18
N LEU A 173 -17.86 4.43 6.22
CA LEU A 173 -19.03 3.53 6.23
C LEU A 173 -18.63 2.05 6.17
N PHE A 174 -17.61 1.72 5.39
CA PHE A 174 -17.05 0.36 5.33
C PHE A 174 -16.58 -0.08 6.72
N VAL A 175 -15.75 0.73 7.38
CA VAL A 175 -15.21 0.41 8.71
C VAL A 175 -16.33 0.34 9.73
N LEU A 176 -17.27 1.28 9.71
CA LEU A 176 -18.40 1.29 10.64
C LEU A 176 -19.22 0.00 10.54
N VAL A 177 -19.53 -0.47 9.34
CA VAL A 177 -20.31 -1.70 9.16
C VAL A 177 -19.45 -2.95 9.43
N GLY A 178 -18.31 -3.05 8.74
CA GLY A 178 -17.46 -4.24 8.79
C GLY A 178 -16.85 -4.49 10.16
N ASN A 179 -16.25 -3.47 10.79
CA ASN A 179 -15.62 -3.64 12.10
C ASN A 179 -16.65 -3.84 13.21
N SER A 180 -17.88 -3.31 13.07
CA SER A 180 -18.95 -3.57 14.04
C SER A 180 -19.42 -5.03 13.98
N ILE A 181 -19.57 -5.60 12.78
CA ILE A 181 -19.96 -7.00 12.61
C ILE A 181 -18.84 -7.93 13.10
N MET A 182 -17.58 -7.60 12.80
CA MET A 182 -16.42 -8.37 13.27
C MET A 182 -16.07 -8.14 14.75
N GLU A 183 -16.75 -7.21 15.43
CA GLU A 183 -16.51 -6.77 16.81
C GLU A 183 -15.08 -6.29 17.10
N ILE A 184 -14.45 -5.59 16.15
CA ILE A 184 -13.09 -5.05 16.33
C ILE A 184 -13.13 -3.81 17.24
N GLN A 185 -12.66 -3.97 18.48
CA GLN A 185 -12.68 -2.91 19.49
C GLN A 185 -11.44 -1.99 19.45
N GLY A 186 -11.66 -0.68 19.60
CA GLY A 186 -10.60 0.32 19.84
C GLY A 186 -9.72 0.71 18.64
N LEU A 187 -9.79 -0.03 17.53
CA LEU A 187 -8.89 0.17 16.37
C LEU A 187 -9.59 0.66 15.09
N GLY A 188 -10.89 0.98 15.15
CA GLY A 188 -11.65 1.47 13.99
C GLY A 188 -11.03 2.69 13.29
N TRP A 189 -10.48 3.64 14.05
CA TRP A 189 -9.78 4.80 13.48
C TRP A 189 -8.52 4.42 12.68
N HIS A 190 -7.76 3.45 13.17
CA HIS A 190 -6.54 2.97 12.50
C HIS A 190 -6.88 2.25 11.19
N TYR A 191 -7.92 1.42 11.21
CA TYR A 191 -8.48 0.79 10.00
C TYR A 191 -8.92 1.86 9.00
N TRP A 192 -9.70 2.84 9.44
CA TRP A 192 -10.19 3.91 8.56
C TRP A 192 -9.04 4.68 7.91
N LEU A 193 -8.02 5.09 8.67
CA LEU A 193 -6.87 5.83 8.12
C LEU A 193 -6.15 5.06 7.01
N ILE A 194 -5.92 3.76 7.19
CA ILE A 194 -5.20 2.94 6.20
C ILE A 194 -6.09 2.65 4.99
N LEU A 195 -7.36 2.30 5.19
CA LEU A 195 -8.29 2.04 4.09
C LEU A 195 -8.55 3.31 3.28
N PHE A 196 -8.72 4.45 3.93
CA PHE A 196 -8.81 5.76 3.29
C PHE A 196 -7.56 6.05 2.45
N SER A 197 -6.36 5.89 3.03
CA SER A 197 -5.10 6.15 2.31
C SER A 197 -4.90 5.23 1.11
N SER A 198 -5.35 3.97 1.22
CA SER A 198 -5.35 2.98 0.14
C SER A 198 -6.37 3.30 -0.96
N SER A 199 -7.54 3.82 -0.58
CA SER A 199 -8.55 4.30 -1.53
C SER A 199 -8.07 5.57 -2.25
N VAL A 200 -7.32 6.45 -1.58
CA VAL A 200 -6.68 7.62 -2.22
C VAL A 200 -5.59 7.19 -3.22
N PHE A 201 -4.80 6.17 -2.89
CA PHE A 201 -3.86 5.55 -3.85
C PHE A 201 -4.59 5.07 -5.10
N ALA A 202 -5.68 4.33 -4.90
CA ALA A 202 -6.53 3.86 -5.98
C ALA A 202 -7.17 4.99 -6.78
N ASN A 203 -7.62 6.07 -6.14
CA ASN A 203 -8.16 7.25 -6.82
C ASN A 203 -7.15 7.86 -7.79
N LEU A 204 -5.91 8.05 -7.33
CA LEU A 204 -4.84 8.62 -8.15
C LEU A 204 -4.44 7.68 -9.29
N LEU A 205 -4.40 6.37 -9.02
CA LEU A 205 -4.13 5.37 -10.03
C LEU A 205 -5.23 5.34 -11.10
N GLY A 206 -6.50 5.40 -10.68
CA GLY A 206 -7.66 5.52 -11.57
C GLY A 206 -7.65 6.80 -12.39
N LEU A 207 -7.33 7.95 -11.80
CA LEU A 207 -7.17 9.21 -12.55
C LEU A 207 -6.06 9.12 -13.60
N ASN A 208 -4.92 8.47 -13.29
CA ASN A 208 -3.84 8.25 -14.28
C ASN A 208 -4.34 7.43 -15.48
N ILE A 209 -5.14 6.40 -15.22
CA ILE A 209 -5.77 5.57 -16.27
C ILE A 209 -6.77 6.41 -17.07
N SER A 210 -7.62 7.19 -16.39
CA SER A 210 -8.65 8.03 -16.99
C SER A 210 -8.08 9.08 -17.96
N ASP A 211 -6.97 9.74 -17.62
CA ASP A 211 -6.28 10.66 -18.54
C ASP A 211 -5.65 9.95 -19.75
N SER A 212 -5.25 8.68 -19.58
CA SER A 212 -4.45 7.95 -20.57
C SER A 212 -5.28 7.24 -21.64
N PHE A 213 -6.40 6.61 -21.27
CA PHE A 213 -7.16 5.73 -22.17
C PHE A 213 -8.25 6.44 -22.98
N LYS A 214 -8.53 6.00 -24.21
CA LYS A 214 -9.52 6.66 -25.10
C LYS A 214 -10.96 6.20 -24.94
N LYS A 215 -11.17 4.97 -24.49
CA LYS A 215 -12.49 4.34 -24.37
C LYS A 215 -12.69 3.83 -22.95
N THR A 216 -13.90 3.99 -22.41
CA THR A 216 -14.27 3.52 -21.07
C THR A 216 -14.17 2.01 -20.94
N VAL A 217 -14.48 1.25 -22.00
CA VAL A 217 -14.35 -0.22 -22.02
C VAL A 217 -12.94 -0.70 -21.65
N ASN A 218 -11.90 0.01 -22.09
CA ASN A 218 -10.51 -0.37 -21.79
C ASN A 218 -10.18 -0.22 -20.30
N ILE A 219 -10.88 0.68 -19.60
CA ILE A 219 -10.69 0.90 -18.17
C ILE A 219 -11.21 -0.32 -17.39
N TYR A 220 -12.40 -0.81 -17.71
CA TYR A 220 -12.99 -1.98 -17.04
C TYR A 220 -12.16 -3.24 -17.24
N ILE A 221 -11.58 -3.43 -18.42
CA ILE A 221 -10.67 -4.55 -18.67
C ILE A 221 -9.41 -4.43 -17.78
N LEU A 222 -8.91 -3.22 -17.54
CA LEU A 222 -7.66 -2.99 -16.82
C LEU A 222 -7.81 -3.15 -15.30
N ILE A 223 -8.96 -2.82 -14.71
CA ILE A 223 -9.18 -2.84 -13.25
C ILE A 223 -8.79 -4.20 -12.62
N PRO A 224 -9.27 -5.36 -13.12
CA PRO A 224 -8.85 -6.66 -12.57
C PRO A 224 -7.33 -6.91 -12.65
N PHE A 225 -6.68 -6.51 -13.76
CA PHE A 225 -5.22 -6.65 -13.91
C PHE A 225 -4.43 -5.77 -12.94
N LEU A 226 -5.04 -4.75 -12.35
CA LEU A 226 -4.43 -3.94 -11.31
C LEU A 226 -4.64 -4.54 -9.93
N ILE A 227 -5.80 -5.16 -9.69
CA ILE A 227 -6.16 -5.70 -8.38
C ILE A 227 -5.53 -7.07 -8.12
N ILE A 228 -5.52 -7.97 -9.11
CA ILE A 228 -4.98 -9.33 -8.93
C ILE A 228 -3.51 -9.29 -8.47
N PRO A 229 -2.60 -8.51 -9.08
CA PRO A 229 -1.24 -8.38 -8.58
C PRO A 229 -1.15 -7.80 -7.18
N GLN A 230 -2.02 -6.84 -6.83
CA GLN A 230 -2.06 -6.27 -5.48
C GLN A 230 -2.40 -7.34 -4.43
N LEU A 231 -3.27 -8.28 -4.78
CA LEU A 231 -3.66 -9.39 -3.91
C LEU A 231 -2.55 -10.45 -3.81
N ILE A 232 -2.03 -10.95 -4.94
CA ILE A 232 -1.07 -12.06 -4.96
C ILE A 232 0.30 -11.62 -4.41
N LEU A 233 0.76 -10.43 -4.79
CA LEU A 233 2.09 -9.93 -4.41
C LEU A 233 2.09 -9.19 -3.06
N SER A 234 0.99 -9.26 -2.30
CA SER A 234 0.88 -8.68 -0.95
C SER A 234 1.70 -9.43 0.11
N GLY A 235 2.07 -10.68 -0.17
CA GLY A 235 2.74 -11.57 0.80
C GLY A 235 1.80 -12.28 1.77
N VAL A 236 0.47 -12.08 1.65
CA VAL A 236 -0.53 -12.68 2.54
C VAL A 236 -0.94 -14.08 2.12
N PHE A 237 -1.27 -14.27 0.84
CA PHE A 237 -1.71 -15.56 0.31
C PHE A 237 -0.54 -16.47 -0.07
N VAL A 238 0.57 -15.86 -0.49
CA VAL A 238 1.80 -16.58 -0.85
C VAL A 238 2.96 -15.87 -0.18
N ASN A 239 3.68 -16.58 0.69
CA ASN A 239 4.82 -16.01 1.38
C ASN A 239 5.95 -15.69 0.39
N PHE A 240 6.66 -14.57 0.62
CA PHE A 240 7.72 -14.11 -0.29
C PHE A 240 8.91 -15.07 -0.46
N ASP A 241 9.13 -15.95 0.52
CA ASP A 241 10.16 -16.99 0.50
C ASP A 241 9.71 -18.29 -0.19
N GLN A 242 8.41 -18.46 -0.45
CA GLN A 242 7.83 -19.61 -1.17
C GLN A 242 7.54 -19.30 -2.65
N LEU A 243 7.97 -18.14 -3.15
CA LEU A 243 7.89 -17.79 -4.56
C LEU A 243 9.03 -18.44 -5.35
N ASN A 244 8.94 -18.38 -6.68
CA ASN A 244 9.99 -18.85 -7.57
C ASN A 244 11.37 -18.32 -7.09
N PRO A 245 12.39 -19.16 -6.87
CA PRO A 245 13.70 -18.75 -6.37
C PRO A 245 14.37 -17.60 -7.12
N LYS A 246 14.05 -17.41 -8.42
CA LYS A 246 14.55 -16.29 -9.23
C LYS A 246 13.87 -14.95 -8.91
N LEU A 247 12.72 -14.99 -8.24
CA LEU A 247 11.85 -13.85 -7.92
C LEU A 247 11.56 -13.73 -6.41
N SER A 248 11.88 -14.74 -5.61
CA SER A 248 11.73 -14.72 -4.16
C SER A 248 12.88 -13.97 -3.51
N SER A 249 12.68 -13.62 -2.23
CA SER A 249 13.75 -13.10 -1.40
C SER A 249 13.67 -13.78 -0.06
N THR A 250 14.69 -14.56 0.26
CA THR A 250 14.77 -15.32 1.50
C THR A 250 15.02 -14.42 2.71
N LYS A 251 15.70 -13.29 2.50
CA LYS A 251 16.15 -12.36 3.56
C LYS A 251 15.14 -11.27 3.90
N GLY A 252 14.16 -11.00 3.05
CA GLY A 252 13.22 -9.90 3.22
C GLY A 252 12.26 -9.72 2.06
N ILE A 253 11.63 -8.55 1.98
CA ILE A 253 10.63 -8.27 0.95
C ILE A 253 11.32 -8.06 -0.41
N PRO A 254 10.86 -8.73 -1.49
CA PRO A 254 11.33 -8.49 -2.85
C PRO A 254 11.04 -7.06 -3.33
N TRP A 255 11.85 -6.55 -4.27
CA TRP A 255 11.71 -5.18 -4.79
C TRP A 255 10.31 -4.87 -5.35
N TYR A 256 9.65 -5.84 -5.99
CA TYR A 256 8.30 -5.64 -6.52
C TYR A 256 7.25 -5.58 -5.42
N GLY A 257 7.47 -6.25 -4.29
CA GLY A 257 6.59 -6.20 -3.13
C GLY A 257 6.54 -4.79 -2.54
N GLU A 258 7.65 -4.05 -2.60
CA GLU A 258 7.69 -2.66 -2.14
C GLU A 258 6.80 -1.71 -2.97
N LEU A 259 6.43 -2.08 -4.21
CA LEU A 259 5.51 -1.31 -5.06
C LEU A 259 4.02 -1.60 -4.79
N ILE A 260 3.72 -2.66 -4.04
CA ILE A 260 2.35 -3.12 -3.79
C ILE A 260 1.75 -2.35 -2.62
N ALA A 261 0.83 -1.42 -2.90
CA ALA A 261 0.16 -0.62 -1.87
C ALA A 261 -0.62 -1.51 -0.89
N ALA A 262 -1.26 -2.58 -1.39
CA ALA A 262 -2.00 -3.52 -0.53
C ALA A 262 -1.11 -4.20 0.52
N ARG A 263 0.18 -4.42 0.22
CA ARG A 263 1.16 -4.98 1.15
C ARG A 263 1.45 -4.03 2.31
N TRP A 264 1.68 -2.75 2.02
CA TRP A 264 1.89 -1.71 3.04
C TRP A 264 0.66 -1.55 3.93
N ALA A 265 -0.52 -1.50 3.32
CA ALA A 265 -1.78 -1.35 4.03
C ALA A 265 -2.11 -2.56 4.93
N PHE A 266 -1.96 -3.77 4.40
CA PHE A 266 -2.17 -4.99 5.18
C PHE A 266 -1.19 -5.09 6.34
N GLU A 267 0.11 -4.92 6.09
CA GLU A 267 1.12 -4.99 7.15
C GLU A 267 0.86 -3.93 8.24
N ALA A 268 0.43 -2.72 7.86
CA ALA A 268 0.08 -1.68 8.82
C ALA A 268 -1.05 -2.12 9.75
N ILE A 269 -2.16 -2.62 9.19
CA ILE A 269 -3.32 -3.05 9.99
C ILE A 269 -3.01 -4.31 10.79
N ALA A 270 -2.37 -5.32 10.20
CA ALA A 270 -2.09 -6.59 10.88
C ALA A 270 -1.13 -6.40 12.07
N VAL A 271 -0.06 -5.61 11.89
CA VAL A 271 0.87 -5.30 12.98
C VAL A 271 0.20 -4.45 14.05
N ASP A 272 -0.60 -3.46 13.67
CA ASP A 272 -1.31 -2.58 14.63
C ASP A 272 -2.37 -3.35 15.41
N GLN A 273 -3.19 -4.16 14.73
CA GLN A 273 -4.19 -5.04 15.34
C GLN A 273 -3.58 -6.02 16.33
N PHE A 274 -2.41 -6.58 16.01
CA PHE A 274 -1.73 -7.47 16.93
C PHE A 274 -1.05 -6.71 18.08
N THR A 275 -0.25 -5.68 17.81
CA THR A 275 0.62 -5.06 18.83
C THR A 275 -0.09 -4.03 19.71
N ASN A 276 -1.10 -3.33 19.18
CA ASN A 276 -1.72 -2.18 19.84
C ASN A 276 -3.10 -2.47 20.46
N ASN A 277 -3.58 -3.72 20.43
CA ASN A 277 -4.80 -4.10 21.13
C ASN A 277 -4.60 -4.09 22.66
N ALA A 278 -5.71 -3.97 23.40
CA ALA A 278 -5.67 -3.77 24.86
C ALA A 278 -5.05 -4.96 25.61
N TYR A 279 -5.29 -6.20 25.14
CA TYR A 279 -4.70 -7.39 25.73
C TYR A 279 -3.19 -7.46 25.48
N GLN A 280 -2.78 -7.35 24.22
CA GLN A 280 -1.40 -7.55 23.80
C GLN A 280 -0.48 -6.48 24.39
N LYS A 281 -0.94 -5.23 24.56
CA LYS A 281 -0.14 -4.16 25.18
C LYS A 281 0.41 -4.53 26.56
N GLU A 282 -0.31 -5.33 27.34
CA GLU A 282 0.10 -5.77 28.67
C GLU A 282 1.24 -6.82 28.63
N PHE A 283 1.30 -7.63 27.56
CA PHE A 283 2.19 -8.80 27.49
C PHE A 283 3.26 -8.72 26.40
N TYR A 284 3.11 -7.82 25.42
CA TYR A 284 3.92 -7.76 24.20
C TYR A 284 5.42 -7.72 24.47
N THR A 285 5.86 -6.85 25.39
CA THR A 285 7.29 -6.72 25.70
C THR A 285 7.87 -8.01 26.26
N PHE A 286 7.15 -8.69 27.16
CA PHE A 286 7.60 -9.94 27.75
C PHE A 286 7.59 -11.08 26.74
N GLU A 287 6.57 -11.17 25.90
CA GLU A 287 6.50 -12.16 24.82
C GLU A 287 7.58 -11.95 23.78
N ARG A 288 7.91 -10.68 23.46
CA ARG A 288 9.04 -10.34 22.59
C ARG A 288 10.36 -10.85 23.17
N ILE A 289 10.62 -10.58 24.44
CA ILE A 289 11.82 -11.07 25.15
C ILE A 289 11.85 -12.60 25.16
N LYS A 290 10.71 -13.24 25.42
CA LYS A 290 10.55 -14.70 25.43
C LYS A 290 10.85 -15.31 24.05
N SER A 291 10.35 -14.71 22.98
CA SER A 291 10.62 -15.13 21.60
C SER A 291 12.09 -14.96 21.22
N GLN A 292 12.70 -13.82 21.55
CA GLN A 292 14.12 -13.59 21.34
C GLN A 292 15.00 -14.58 22.11
N ALA A 293 14.68 -14.84 23.38
CA ALA A 293 15.38 -15.83 24.18
C ALA A 293 15.23 -17.25 23.63
N THR A 294 14.04 -17.58 23.11
CA THR A 294 13.76 -18.85 22.41
C THR A 294 14.65 -18.98 21.17
N TYR A 295 14.72 -17.95 20.32
CA TYR A 295 15.61 -17.93 19.16
C TYR A 295 17.05 -18.22 19.54
N ILE A 296 17.59 -17.51 20.53
CA ILE A 296 19.00 -17.70 20.90
C ILE A 296 19.24 -19.05 21.56
N LYS A 297 18.42 -19.46 22.54
CA LYS A 297 18.66 -20.64 23.37
C LYS A 297 18.37 -21.97 22.66
N ASP A 298 17.35 -22.01 21.79
CA ASP A 298 16.85 -23.23 21.15
C ASP A 298 17.28 -23.38 19.69
N TYR A 299 17.67 -22.29 19.01
CA TYR A 299 18.03 -22.32 17.58
C TYR A 299 19.45 -21.82 17.33
N TRP A 300 19.75 -20.56 17.65
CA TRP A 300 21.04 -19.95 17.31
C TRP A 300 22.22 -20.62 18.02
N VAL A 301 22.17 -20.80 19.35
CA VAL A 301 23.28 -21.45 20.09
C VAL A 301 23.47 -22.90 19.65
N PRO A 302 22.43 -23.74 19.56
CA PRO A 302 22.58 -25.10 19.05
C PRO A 302 23.19 -25.14 17.64
N GLU A 303 22.75 -24.28 16.72
CA GLU A 303 23.29 -24.24 15.37
C GLU A 303 24.73 -23.76 15.33
N MET A 304 25.08 -22.71 16.07
CA MET A 304 26.48 -22.26 16.21
C MET A 304 27.37 -23.37 16.79
N THR A 305 26.86 -24.15 17.74
CA THR A 305 27.57 -25.32 18.30
C THR A 305 27.73 -26.42 17.25
N ASN A 306 26.70 -26.66 16.44
CA ASN A 306 26.73 -27.62 15.34
C ASN A 306 27.77 -27.22 14.28
N GLN A 307 27.81 -25.95 13.90
CA GLN A 307 28.81 -25.42 12.96
C GLN A 307 30.24 -25.55 13.51
N LEU A 308 30.46 -25.32 14.81
CA LEU A 308 31.76 -25.57 15.45
C LEU A 308 32.18 -27.04 15.39
N ASN A 309 31.27 -27.95 15.75
CA ASN A 309 31.53 -29.39 15.69
C ASN A 309 31.81 -29.84 14.24
N LYS A 310 31.04 -29.31 13.28
CA LYS A 310 31.23 -29.58 11.84
C LYS A 310 32.62 -29.12 11.38
N ARG A 311 33.03 -27.91 11.77
CA ARG A 311 34.34 -27.33 11.47
C ARG A 311 35.51 -28.15 12.04
N GLU A 312 35.33 -28.78 13.20
CA GLU A 312 36.32 -29.72 13.77
C GLU A 312 36.43 -31.03 12.98
N GLN A 313 35.31 -31.53 12.46
CA GLN A 313 35.23 -32.81 11.75
C GLN A 313 35.62 -32.71 10.26
N THR A 314 35.34 -31.57 9.62
CA THR A 314 35.67 -31.34 8.21
C THR A 314 37.19 -31.34 8.01
N THR A 315 37.65 -31.93 6.90
CA THR A 315 39.06 -31.87 6.46
C THR A 315 39.27 -30.93 5.27
N ASP A 316 38.21 -30.58 4.57
CA ASP A 316 38.20 -29.65 3.43
C ASP A 316 38.52 -28.20 3.87
N PRO A 317 39.59 -27.58 3.34
CA PRO A 317 39.94 -26.19 3.62
C PRO A 317 38.88 -25.17 3.20
N ASP A 318 38.14 -25.43 2.10
CA ASP A 318 37.15 -24.47 1.58
C ASP A 318 35.90 -24.48 2.44
N GLU A 319 35.36 -25.66 2.78
CA GLU A 319 34.23 -25.78 3.71
C GLU A 319 34.57 -25.22 5.11
N LYS A 320 35.82 -25.40 5.59
CA LYS A 320 36.26 -24.76 6.84
C LYS A 320 36.21 -23.25 6.78
N LYS A 321 36.63 -22.67 5.65
CA LYS A 321 36.65 -21.22 5.46
C LYS A 321 35.24 -20.66 5.45
N ASP A 322 34.30 -21.34 4.81
CA ASP A 322 32.90 -20.94 4.76
C ASP A 322 32.26 -20.99 6.14
N ILE A 323 32.51 -22.05 6.93
CA ILE A 323 32.01 -22.15 8.30
C ILE A 323 32.63 -21.06 9.20
N ASP A 324 33.94 -20.84 9.11
CA ASP A 324 34.62 -19.78 9.86
C ASP A 324 34.01 -18.39 9.53
N GLN A 325 33.67 -18.15 8.26
CA GLN A 325 33.04 -16.90 7.80
C GLN A 325 31.62 -16.74 8.32
N LEU A 326 30.80 -17.79 8.27
CA LEU A 326 29.44 -17.79 8.83
C LEU A 326 29.46 -17.50 10.34
N ILE A 327 30.32 -18.19 11.09
CA ILE A 327 30.46 -17.98 12.54
C ILE A 327 30.86 -16.54 12.82
N PHE A 328 31.84 -16.01 12.10
CA PHE A 328 32.28 -14.62 12.28
C PHE A 328 31.15 -13.62 12.01
N ASN A 329 30.42 -13.79 10.90
CA ASN A 329 29.30 -12.93 10.54
C ASN A 329 28.20 -12.94 11.61
N GLU A 330 27.85 -14.11 12.12
CA GLU A 330 26.84 -14.27 13.16
C GLU A 330 27.28 -13.67 14.50
N LEU A 331 28.56 -13.77 14.87
CA LEU A 331 29.09 -13.10 16.07
C LEU A 331 29.05 -11.58 15.94
N VAL A 332 29.40 -11.03 14.77
CA VAL A 332 29.30 -9.58 14.51
C VAL A 332 27.84 -9.11 14.58
N LYS A 333 26.92 -9.88 13.98
CA LYS A 333 25.47 -9.61 14.01
C LYS A 333 24.92 -9.66 15.44
N TYR A 334 25.30 -10.67 16.21
CA TYR A 334 24.94 -10.82 17.62
C TYR A 334 25.47 -9.66 18.47
N LYS A 335 26.73 -9.25 18.28
CA LYS A 335 27.31 -8.11 19.01
C LYS A 335 26.52 -6.82 18.77
N LYS A 336 26.19 -6.52 17.50
CA LYS A 336 25.37 -5.35 17.14
C LYS A 336 24.01 -5.39 17.84
N TYR A 337 23.39 -6.56 17.89
CA TYR A 337 22.12 -6.77 18.57
C TYR A 337 22.25 -6.58 20.10
N ALA A 338 23.24 -7.21 20.73
CA ALA A 338 23.49 -7.14 22.17
C ALA A 338 23.78 -5.71 22.65
N SER A 339 24.58 -4.94 21.91
CA SER A 339 24.88 -3.54 22.25
C SER A 339 23.65 -2.62 22.20
N THR A 340 22.56 -3.03 21.55
CA THR A 340 21.36 -2.19 21.40
C THR A 340 20.27 -2.51 22.43
N GLU A 341 20.13 -3.78 22.85
CA GLU A 341 18.99 -4.24 23.68
C GLU A 341 19.40 -4.79 25.06
N THR A 342 20.67 -5.14 25.29
CA THR A 342 21.11 -5.67 26.59
C THR A 342 22.10 -4.71 27.27
N PRO A 343 21.87 -4.31 28.54
CA PRO A 343 22.82 -3.48 29.31
C PRO A 343 24.09 -4.24 29.71
N VAL A 344 24.24 -5.50 29.30
CA VAL A 344 25.48 -6.25 29.46
C VAL A 344 26.36 -5.92 28.28
N GLU A 345 27.40 -5.13 28.55
CA GLU A 345 28.52 -4.92 27.65
C GLU A 345 29.25 -6.26 27.52
N ILE A 346 28.77 -7.13 26.62
CA ILE A 346 29.51 -8.31 26.23
C ILE A 346 30.71 -7.77 25.46
N GLN A 347 31.86 -7.69 26.13
CA GLN A 347 33.17 -7.42 25.54
C GLN A 347 33.55 -8.58 24.62
N MET A 348 32.82 -8.74 23.52
CA MET A 348 33.33 -9.41 22.34
C MET A 348 34.20 -8.40 21.63
N ASP A 349 35.51 -8.48 21.83
CA ASP A 349 36.42 -7.92 20.84
C ASP A 349 36.34 -8.81 19.59
N ALA A 350 35.39 -8.51 18.72
CA ALA A 350 35.24 -9.16 17.42
C ALA A 350 36.50 -8.96 16.54
N GLN A 351 37.39 -8.03 16.88
CA GLN A 351 38.70 -7.89 16.23
C GLN A 351 39.78 -8.80 16.86
N SER A 352 39.59 -9.31 18.09
CA SER A 352 40.52 -10.25 18.74
C SER A 352 40.20 -11.73 18.51
N PHE A 353 39.07 -12.06 17.85
CA PHE A 353 38.82 -13.43 17.39
C PHE A 353 39.82 -13.79 16.29
N LYS A 354 41.03 -14.18 16.71
CA LYS A 354 41.97 -14.90 15.86
C LYS A 354 41.33 -16.23 15.50
N LYS A 355 41.60 -16.70 14.29
CA LYS A 355 41.10 -17.90 13.60
C LYS A 355 41.38 -19.25 14.31
N GLN A 356 41.63 -19.25 15.62
CA GLN A 356 42.20 -20.35 16.40
C GLN A 356 41.64 -20.54 17.81
N ASP A 357 40.75 -19.67 18.33
CA ASP A 357 40.26 -19.77 19.72
C ASP A 357 38.83 -20.35 19.85
N PHE A 358 38.59 -21.47 19.16
CA PHE A 358 37.26 -22.09 19.08
C PHE A 358 36.84 -22.84 20.36
N ASN A 359 37.79 -23.27 21.19
CA ASN A 359 37.50 -23.90 22.48
C ASN A 359 36.82 -22.93 23.46
N GLY A 360 37.30 -21.68 23.53
CA GLY A 360 36.68 -20.63 24.35
C GLY A 360 35.28 -20.24 23.87
N LEU A 361 35.02 -20.33 22.55
CA LEU A 361 33.71 -20.03 21.98
C LEU A 361 32.65 -21.05 22.39
N GLN A 362 32.98 -22.34 22.49
CA GLN A 362 32.02 -23.36 22.92
C GLN A 362 31.56 -23.13 24.37
N ASP A 363 32.46 -22.77 25.27
CA ASP A 363 32.12 -22.43 26.65
C ASP A 363 31.38 -21.10 26.77
N HIS A 364 31.71 -20.13 25.91
CA HIS A 364 30.94 -18.89 25.80
C HIS A 364 29.50 -19.17 25.36
N LEU A 365 29.28 -20.00 24.33
CA LEU A 365 27.95 -20.39 23.86
C LEU A 365 27.13 -21.10 24.96
N LYS A 366 27.76 -21.96 25.78
CA LYS A 366 27.10 -22.58 26.96
C LYS A 366 26.68 -21.53 28.00
N THR A 367 27.55 -20.57 28.28
CA THR A 367 27.25 -19.46 29.21
C THR A 367 26.10 -18.61 28.68
N LEU A 368 26.15 -18.30 27.38
CA LEU A 368 25.12 -17.53 26.69
C LEU A 368 23.77 -18.24 26.70
N LYS A 369 23.74 -19.55 26.41
CA LYS A 369 22.54 -20.38 26.52
C LYS A 369 21.93 -20.31 27.92
N THR A 370 22.77 -20.43 28.94
CA THR A 370 22.34 -20.36 30.35
C THR A 370 21.73 -19.00 30.67
N PHE A 371 22.32 -17.91 30.18
CA PHE A 371 21.77 -16.56 30.33
C PHE A 371 20.39 -16.45 29.67
N TYR A 372 20.22 -16.90 28.43
CA TYR A 372 18.93 -16.82 27.74
C TYR A 372 17.86 -17.77 28.30
N ILE A 373 18.24 -18.90 28.90
CA ILE A 373 17.30 -19.72 29.69
C ILE A 373 16.77 -18.93 30.89
N LYS A 374 17.65 -18.25 31.65
CA LYS A 374 17.23 -17.40 32.77
C LYS A 374 16.37 -16.23 32.30
N LEU A 375 16.73 -15.60 31.18
CA LEU A 375 15.95 -14.50 30.60
C LEU A 375 14.55 -14.95 30.18
N PHE A 376 14.44 -16.12 29.54
CA PHE A 376 13.16 -16.74 29.17
C PHE A 376 12.29 -16.97 30.42
N ASN A 377 12.84 -17.62 31.45
CA ASN A 377 12.10 -17.92 32.68
C ASN A 377 11.63 -16.64 33.37
N LYS A 378 12.49 -15.61 33.44
CA LYS A 378 12.12 -14.31 34.02
C LYS A 378 11.00 -13.60 33.25
N ALA A 379 11.02 -13.69 31.91
CA ALA A 379 9.96 -13.13 31.08
C ALA A 379 8.64 -13.89 31.26
N ASP A 380 8.70 -15.21 31.38
CA ASP A 380 7.53 -16.06 31.64
C ASP A 380 6.92 -15.80 33.03
N GLU A 381 7.76 -15.72 34.05
CA GLU A 381 7.36 -15.31 35.41
C GLU A 381 6.72 -13.91 35.43
N ALA A 382 7.23 -12.96 34.64
CA ALA A 382 6.66 -11.62 34.55
C ALA A 382 5.26 -11.63 33.89
N ILE A 383 5.03 -12.45 32.87
CA ILE A 383 3.71 -12.64 32.26
C ILE A 383 2.73 -13.20 33.29
N GLU A 384 3.10 -14.27 33.99
CA GLU A 384 2.25 -14.90 34.99
C GLU A 384 2.00 -14.01 36.20
N ALA A 385 3.00 -13.23 36.62
CA ALA A 385 2.85 -12.21 37.66
C ALA A 385 1.85 -11.13 37.23
N ARG A 386 1.94 -10.63 35.99
CA ARG A 386 1.02 -9.62 35.46
C ARG A 386 -0.41 -10.14 35.37
N LYS A 387 -0.59 -11.39 34.90
CA LYS A 387 -1.92 -12.04 34.92
C LYS A 387 -2.47 -12.14 36.34
N LYS A 388 -1.66 -12.59 37.31
CA LYS A 388 -2.07 -12.70 38.72
C LYS A 388 -2.46 -11.36 39.33
N GLU A 389 -1.71 -10.30 39.03
CA GLU A 389 -2.01 -8.93 39.45
C GLU A 389 -3.39 -8.50 38.92
N MET A 390 -3.65 -8.69 37.62
CA MET A 390 -4.93 -8.33 37.01
C MET A 390 -6.10 -9.16 37.56
N MET A 391 -5.88 -10.45 37.82
CA MET A 391 -6.89 -11.32 38.43
C MET A 391 -7.19 -10.91 39.88
N ALA A 392 -6.19 -10.44 40.64
CA ALA A 392 -6.39 -9.95 42.00
C ALA A 392 -7.13 -8.61 42.05
N ASP A 393 -6.87 -7.71 41.09
CA ASP A 393 -7.49 -6.38 41.01
C ASP A 393 -8.92 -6.43 40.45
N LYS A 394 -9.15 -7.18 39.36
CA LYS A 394 -10.39 -7.14 38.56
C LYS A 394 -11.12 -8.48 38.43
N GLY A 395 -10.55 -9.56 38.93
CA GLY A 395 -11.10 -10.91 38.82
C GLY A 395 -10.66 -11.65 37.55
N GLU A 396 -10.83 -12.98 37.57
CA GLU A 396 -10.47 -13.88 36.47
C GLU A 396 -11.33 -13.64 35.21
N ALA A 397 -12.62 -13.39 35.40
CA ALA A 397 -13.55 -13.10 34.30
C ALA A 397 -13.11 -11.90 33.46
N TYR A 398 -12.54 -10.87 34.08
CA TYR A 398 -12.02 -9.70 33.36
C TYR A 398 -10.86 -10.04 32.42
N LEU A 399 -9.92 -10.89 32.85
CA LEU A 399 -8.79 -11.29 32.02
C LEU A 399 -9.25 -12.13 30.83
N MET A 400 -10.23 -13.01 31.04
CA MET A 400 -10.86 -13.80 29.98
C MET A 400 -11.55 -12.90 28.97
N GLU A 401 -12.41 -11.98 29.41
CA GLU A 401 -13.11 -11.01 28.54
C GLU A 401 -12.12 -10.14 27.76
N LEU A 402 -11.05 -9.66 28.41
CA LEU A 402 -10.01 -8.87 27.76
C LEU A 402 -9.34 -9.65 26.62
N LYS A 403 -9.04 -10.93 26.84
CA LYS A 403 -8.47 -11.80 25.80
C LYS A 403 -9.49 -12.04 24.69
N GLU A 404 -10.70 -12.45 25.04
CA GLU A 404 -11.77 -12.80 24.08
C GLU A 404 -12.16 -11.63 23.16
N THR A 405 -12.11 -10.41 23.68
CA THR A 405 -12.55 -9.20 22.97
C THR A 405 -11.45 -8.56 22.11
N TYR A 406 -10.18 -8.61 22.54
CA TYR A 406 -9.10 -7.82 21.91
C TYR A 406 -8.03 -8.66 21.21
N PHE A 407 -7.83 -9.91 21.63
CA PHE A 407 -6.83 -10.80 21.06
C PHE A 407 -7.48 -11.68 19.99
N ASN A 408 -6.74 -12.10 18.97
CA ASN A 408 -7.22 -13.06 17.98
C ASN A 408 -6.15 -14.10 17.64
N GLU A 409 -6.48 -15.37 17.85
CA GLU A 409 -5.55 -16.49 17.71
C GLU A 409 -5.16 -16.73 16.26
N SER A 410 -6.07 -16.49 15.30
CA SER A 410 -5.74 -16.66 13.88
C SER A 410 -4.74 -15.63 13.40
N LEU A 411 -4.92 -14.37 13.80
CA LEU A 411 -3.99 -13.29 13.49
C LEU A 411 -2.65 -13.55 14.17
N GLU A 412 -2.63 -13.95 15.45
CA GLU A 412 -1.40 -14.34 16.15
C GLU A 412 -0.64 -15.40 15.35
N ARG A 413 -1.32 -16.51 15.00
CA ARG A 413 -0.70 -17.62 14.27
C ARG A 413 -0.13 -17.18 12.92
N PHE A 414 -0.81 -16.25 12.24
CA PHE A 414 -0.33 -15.66 11.00
C PHE A 414 0.91 -14.77 11.21
N VAL A 415 0.86 -13.81 12.14
CA VAL A 415 1.98 -12.87 12.38
C VAL A 415 3.18 -13.52 13.04
N ARG A 416 3.00 -14.66 13.70
CA ARG A 416 4.08 -15.49 14.27
C ARG A 416 4.56 -16.59 13.33
N ARG A 417 3.82 -16.87 12.25
CA ARG A 417 4.03 -18.00 11.34
C ARG A 417 4.06 -19.35 12.05
N SER A 418 3.23 -19.54 13.07
CA SER A 418 3.27 -20.75 13.90
C SER A 418 2.61 -21.98 13.26
N ASN A 419 1.74 -21.78 12.26
CA ASN A 419 1.00 -22.86 11.60
C ASN A 419 1.74 -23.53 10.44
N ASP A 420 2.88 -22.97 10.02
CA ASP A 420 3.62 -23.52 8.88
C ASP A 420 4.55 -24.63 9.37
N LEU A 421 4.00 -25.86 9.43
CA LEU A 421 4.71 -27.07 9.88
C LEU A 421 5.93 -27.41 9.02
N PHE A 422 5.98 -26.88 7.78
CA PHE A 422 7.03 -27.17 6.80
C PHE A 422 8.08 -26.06 6.68
N ILE A 423 7.97 -24.97 7.45
CA ILE A 423 9.00 -23.93 7.49
C ILE A 423 10.13 -24.35 8.42
N ASP A 424 11.35 -24.38 7.87
CA ASP A 424 12.57 -24.38 8.66
C ASP A 424 12.61 -23.10 9.52
N ARG A 425 12.36 -23.25 10.82
CA ARG A 425 12.33 -22.14 11.79
C ARG A 425 13.64 -21.34 11.80
N LEU A 426 14.74 -22.03 11.50
CA LEU A 426 16.06 -21.45 11.28
C LEU A 426 16.56 -21.89 9.91
N LEU A 427 16.88 -20.92 9.06
CA LEU A 427 17.45 -21.19 7.75
C LEU A 427 18.93 -20.83 7.75
N VAL A 428 19.77 -21.82 7.41
CA VAL A 428 21.23 -21.67 7.29
C VAL A 428 21.56 -21.30 5.85
N LEU A 429 22.02 -20.07 5.63
CA LEU A 429 22.58 -19.62 4.35
C LEU A 429 24.11 -19.71 4.41
N GLU A 430 24.80 -19.61 3.27
CA GLU A 430 26.27 -19.61 3.20
C GLU A 430 26.90 -18.51 4.07
N ASP A 431 26.21 -17.37 4.26
CA ASP A 431 26.75 -16.19 4.91
C ASP A 431 26.10 -15.82 6.26
N GLU A 432 24.92 -16.35 6.57
CA GLU A 432 24.17 -16.00 7.79
C GLU A 432 23.08 -16.99 8.20
N LEU A 433 22.64 -16.89 9.45
CA LEU A 433 21.47 -17.57 9.98
C LEU A 433 20.23 -16.65 9.94
N VAL A 434 19.15 -17.13 9.34
CA VAL A 434 17.90 -16.37 9.19
C VAL A 434 16.78 -16.98 10.05
N GLN A 435 16.26 -16.19 10.98
CA GLN A 435 15.08 -16.54 11.76
C GLN A 435 13.81 -16.44 10.88
N LYS A 436 13.00 -17.51 10.84
CA LYS A 436 11.79 -17.58 10.01
C LYS A 436 10.46 -17.60 10.78
N PHE A 437 10.53 -17.75 12.11
CA PHE A 437 9.38 -17.71 13.01
C PHE A 437 9.32 -16.39 13.79
N ASP A 438 8.14 -16.07 14.33
CA ASP A 438 7.91 -14.90 15.18
C ASP A 438 8.37 -13.54 14.56
N PRO A 439 8.10 -13.24 13.27
CA PRO A 439 8.56 -11.99 12.66
C PRO A 439 8.03 -10.74 13.38
N ILE A 440 6.85 -10.84 14.00
CA ILE A 440 6.25 -9.76 14.80
C ILE A 440 7.02 -9.39 16.08
N TYR A 441 7.93 -10.26 16.54
CA TYR A 441 8.81 -10.00 17.69
C TYR A 441 10.26 -9.73 17.27
N MET A 442 10.58 -9.90 15.99
CA MET A 442 11.91 -9.68 15.45
C MET A 442 12.15 -8.19 15.15
N ILE A 443 13.31 -7.68 15.57
CA ILE A 443 13.76 -6.33 15.25
C ILE A 443 14.46 -6.36 13.88
N PRO A 444 14.17 -5.43 12.97
CA PRO A 444 14.82 -5.41 11.65
C PRO A 444 16.31 -5.09 11.76
N SER A 445 17.14 -5.83 11.01
CA SER A 445 18.60 -5.65 10.97
C SER A 445 19.06 -4.46 10.11
N HIS A 446 18.24 -4.07 9.13
CA HIS A 446 18.58 -3.04 8.14
C HIS A 446 18.35 -1.63 8.74
N PRO A 447 19.25 -0.66 8.47
CA PRO A 447 19.19 0.68 9.08
C PRO A 447 18.13 1.61 8.46
N PHE A 448 17.51 1.22 7.36
CA PHE A 448 16.58 2.06 6.60
C PHE A 448 15.35 1.24 6.19
N ILE A 449 14.14 1.75 6.45
CA ILE A 449 12.76 1.36 6.04
C ILE A 449 12.51 -0.11 5.65
N LYS A 450 13.31 -0.68 4.75
CA LYS A 450 13.37 -2.10 4.44
C LYS A 450 13.48 -2.93 5.72
N ALA A 451 12.54 -3.85 5.87
CA ALA A 451 12.47 -4.79 6.96
C ALA A 451 11.83 -6.09 6.44
N HIS A 452 11.90 -7.14 7.24
CA HIS A 452 11.11 -8.33 6.98
C HIS A 452 9.60 -8.02 7.04
N PHE A 453 8.82 -8.87 6.39
CA PHE A 453 7.37 -8.74 6.38
C PHE A 453 6.83 -8.99 7.79
N LEU A 454 5.91 -8.13 8.24
CA LEU A 454 5.30 -8.13 9.58
C LEU A 454 6.25 -7.72 10.70
N ALA A 455 7.33 -7.00 10.38
CA ALA A 455 8.18 -6.38 11.40
C ALA A 455 7.35 -5.40 12.27
N PRO A 456 7.50 -5.41 13.61
CA PRO A 456 6.75 -4.53 14.51
C PRO A 456 7.18 -3.06 14.42
N VAL A 457 8.45 -2.84 14.05
CA VAL A 457 9.05 -1.52 13.87
C VAL A 457 9.83 -1.49 12.56
N LYS A 458 10.05 -0.28 12.04
CA LYS A 458 10.95 -0.01 10.91
C LYS A 458 12.03 0.98 11.37
N ASN A 459 13.27 0.74 10.97
CA ASN A 459 14.39 1.60 11.35
C ASN A 459 14.54 2.77 10.36
N ILE A 460 14.75 3.97 10.91
CA ILE A 460 15.14 5.15 10.14
C ILE A 460 16.38 5.72 10.82
N GLY A 461 17.55 5.34 10.33
CA GLY A 461 18.83 5.66 10.97
C GLY A 461 19.02 4.82 12.25
N GLN A 462 19.21 5.48 13.39
CA GLN A 462 19.39 4.83 14.70
C GLN A 462 18.08 4.72 15.52
N LYS A 463 16.97 5.26 15.01
CA LYS A 463 15.67 5.23 15.69
C LYS A 463 14.74 4.23 15.03
N SER A 464 13.99 3.50 15.85
CA SER A 464 12.94 2.59 15.40
C SER A 464 11.58 3.26 15.53
N TYR A 465 10.76 3.17 14.49
CA TYR A 465 9.42 3.75 14.42
C TYR A 465 8.40 2.65 14.25
N ASN A 466 7.21 2.82 14.83
CA ASN A 466 6.12 1.85 14.70
C ASN A 466 5.74 1.65 13.22
N THR A 467 5.58 0.39 12.82
CA THR A 467 5.29 0.00 11.42
C THR A 467 4.02 0.63 10.87
N PHE A 468 2.98 0.85 11.69
CA PHE A 468 1.74 1.51 11.28
C PHE A 468 2.02 2.87 10.64
N PHE A 469 2.74 3.76 11.33
CA PHE A 469 3.01 5.11 10.85
C PHE A 469 3.95 5.13 9.66
N VAL A 470 4.98 4.27 9.67
CA VAL A 470 5.92 4.20 8.55
C VAL A 470 5.21 3.72 7.28
N ASN A 471 4.37 2.69 7.38
CA ASN A 471 3.63 2.18 6.25
C ASN A 471 2.59 3.19 5.74
N LEU A 472 1.91 3.91 6.64
CA LEU A 472 1.02 5.00 6.28
C LEU A 472 1.76 6.10 5.49
N ILE A 473 2.93 6.53 5.97
CA ILE A 473 3.75 7.53 5.28
C ILE A 473 4.15 7.04 3.88
N ILE A 474 4.54 5.77 3.75
CA ILE A 474 4.93 5.21 2.45
C ILE A 474 3.77 5.17 1.46
N ILE A 475 2.55 4.84 1.91
CA ILE A 475 1.35 4.93 1.07
C ILE A 475 1.15 6.38 0.59
N TRP A 476 1.34 7.38 1.46
CA TRP A 476 1.25 8.79 1.07
C TRP A 476 2.38 9.26 0.14
N VAL A 477 3.58 8.69 0.26
CA VAL A 477 4.67 8.91 -0.71
C VAL A 477 4.29 8.34 -2.08
N LEU A 478 3.71 7.14 -2.13
CA LEU A 478 3.19 6.57 -3.38
C LEU A 478 2.07 7.44 -3.98
N ASN A 479 1.19 8.00 -3.13
CA ASN A 479 0.15 8.94 -3.56
C ASN A 479 0.76 10.20 -4.18
N ALA A 480 1.74 10.81 -3.51
CA ALA A 480 2.42 11.99 -4.04
C ALA A 480 3.09 11.69 -5.39
N LEU A 481 3.75 10.53 -5.52
CA LEU A 481 4.36 10.09 -6.77
C LEU A 481 3.32 9.91 -7.89
N LEU A 482 2.19 9.24 -7.61
CA LEU A 482 1.11 9.08 -8.59
C LEU A 482 0.48 10.41 -9.03
N PHE A 483 0.35 11.37 -8.11
CA PHE A 483 -0.15 12.71 -8.44
C PHE A 483 0.84 13.45 -9.35
N ILE A 484 2.15 13.35 -9.09
CA ILE A 484 3.19 13.92 -9.96
C ILE A 484 3.13 13.28 -11.35
N LEU A 485 3.02 11.95 -11.44
CA LEU A 485 2.88 11.24 -12.73
C LEU A 485 1.64 11.68 -13.51
N LEU A 486 0.51 11.88 -12.82
CA LEU A 486 -0.74 12.38 -13.40
C LEU A 486 -0.58 13.81 -13.92
N TYR A 487 0.07 14.68 -13.14
CA TYR A 487 0.34 16.06 -13.52
C TYR A 487 1.22 16.13 -14.79
N MET A 488 2.26 15.30 -14.85
CA MET A 488 3.15 15.21 -16.02
C MET A 488 2.50 14.54 -17.24
N GLY A 489 1.37 13.84 -17.05
CA GLY A 489 0.74 13.00 -18.06
C GLY A 489 1.66 11.86 -18.51
N ALA A 490 2.46 11.31 -17.59
CA ALA A 490 3.55 10.38 -17.92
C ALA A 490 3.04 9.10 -18.60
N LEU A 491 1.98 8.48 -18.05
CA LEU A 491 1.39 7.27 -18.60
C LEU A 491 0.82 7.50 -20.01
N LYS A 492 0.12 8.62 -20.21
CA LYS A 492 -0.40 9.04 -21.51
C LYS A 492 0.72 9.20 -22.54
N LYS A 493 1.80 9.91 -22.18
CA LYS A 493 2.97 10.10 -23.06
C LYS A 493 3.59 8.75 -23.45
N PHE A 494 3.80 7.87 -22.48
CA PHE A 494 4.35 6.53 -22.70
C PHE A 494 3.51 5.71 -23.69
N LEU A 495 2.19 5.69 -23.52
CA LEU A 495 1.30 4.96 -24.43
C LEU A 495 1.28 5.56 -25.84
N THR A 496 1.37 6.89 -25.98
CA THR A 496 1.37 7.54 -27.30
C THR A 496 2.71 7.42 -28.04
N MET A 497 3.83 7.35 -27.32
CA MET A 497 5.18 7.27 -27.90
C MET A 497 5.37 5.97 -28.71
N ARG A 498 4.78 4.86 -28.23
CA ARG A 498 4.77 3.59 -28.98
C ARG A 498 3.95 3.63 -30.27
N TYR A 499 2.91 4.47 -30.34
CA TYR A 499 2.13 4.65 -31.57
C TYR A 499 2.85 5.49 -32.62
N THR A 500 3.74 6.40 -32.21
CA THR A 500 4.48 7.27 -33.14
C THR A 500 5.64 6.54 -33.81
N ASN A 501 6.42 5.74 -33.08
CA ASN A 501 7.50 4.92 -33.67
C ASN A 501 6.98 3.87 -34.67
N LYS A 502 5.79 3.30 -34.46
CA LYS A 502 5.24 2.31 -35.39
C LYS A 502 4.81 2.92 -36.74
N ASN A 503 4.48 4.22 -36.76
CA ASN A 503 4.15 4.91 -38.00
C ASN A 503 5.38 5.45 -38.74
N SER A 504 6.49 5.71 -38.05
CA SER A 504 7.76 6.03 -38.71
C SER A 504 8.38 4.80 -39.38
N ASP A 505 8.30 3.62 -38.76
CA ASP A 505 8.84 2.38 -39.37
C ASP A 505 8.03 1.94 -40.60
N ASN A 506 6.70 2.12 -40.59
CA ASN A 506 5.84 1.83 -41.74
C ASN A 506 5.95 2.85 -42.89
N GLN A 507 6.54 4.02 -42.68
CA GLN A 507 6.83 4.97 -43.77
C GLN A 507 8.17 4.68 -44.45
N ILE A 508 9.09 3.98 -43.77
CA ILE A 508 10.39 3.58 -44.33
C ILE A 508 10.26 2.29 -45.16
N SER A 509 9.33 1.39 -44.80
CA SER A 509 9.12 0.14 -45.57
C SER A 509 8.21 0.28 -46.81
N SER A 510 7.67 1.48 -47.08
CA SER A 510 6.86 1.76 -48.28
C SER A 510 7.62 2.62 -49.32
N SER A 511 8.91 2.82 -49.09
CA SER A 511 9.80 3.61 -49.96
C SER A 511 10.97 2.82 -50.54
N ASP A 512 10.90 1.48 -50.50
CA ASP A 512 11.84 0.57 -51.19
C ASP A 512 11.12 -0.26 -52.27
#